data_AF-A0A7S3UC25-F1
#
_entry.id   AF-A0A7S3UC25-F1
#
_cell.length_a   1.000
_cell.length_b   1.000
_cell.length_c   1.000
_cell.angle_alpha   90.00
_cell.angle_beta   90.00
_cell.angle_gamma   90.00
#
_symmetry.space_group_name_H-M   'P 1'
#
loop_
_entity.id
_entity.type
_entity.pdbx_description
1 polymer ?
#
loop_
_entity_poly.entity_id
_entity_poly.type
_entity_poly.pdbx_seq_one_letter_code
_entity_poly.pdbx_strand_id
1 'polypeptide(L)'
;MFERLSQSQLVKSAYRELLRFIRRLPASEQPAKLAEAAETMRKHRSETNAQKVSDLHKELVAKIGWLRIVTPRRQGDSQRIGAGNFVIRDGKLVEGRAGSKGNRVADGKVSMNEAREIHHRLLRRQYFGKDPPKSIGPF
;
A
#
# COMPACT_ATOMS: atom_id res chain seq x y z
N MET A 1 -9.20 6.28 22.18
CA MET A 1 -9.07 7.75 22.23
C MET A 1 -7.84 8.11 21.40
N PHE A 2 -8.00 8.71 20.22
CA PHE A 2 -6.86 9.06 19.37
C PHE A 2 -6.23 10.37 19.86
N GLU A 3 -4.98 10.31 20.33
CA GLU A 3 -4.22 11.51 20.65
C GLU A 3 -4.08 12.37 19.40
N ARG A 4 -4.54 13.63 19.46
CA ARG A 4 -4.28 14.59 18.39
C ARG A 4 -2.77 14.86 18.38
N LEU A 5 -2.08 14.37 17.36
CA LEU A 5 -0.67 14.66 17.13
C LEU A 5 -0.44 16.18 17.15
N SER A 6 0.58 16.63 17.88
CA SER A 6 0.99 18.04 17.90
C SER A 6 1.34 18.48 16.47
N GLN A 7 1.01 19.72 16.10
CA GLN A 7 1.34 20.29 14.80
C GLN A 7 2.85 20.18 14.48
N SER A 8 3.69 20.31 15.51
CA SER A 8 5.14 20.10 15.39
C SER A 8 5.53 18.66 15.01
N GLN A 9 4.78 17.66 15.45
CA GLN A 9 5.00 16.26 15.12
C GLN A 9 4.57 15.97 13.67
N LEU A 10 3.46 16.56 13.21
CA LEU A 10 2.99 16.45 11.82
C LEU A 10 3.99 17.06 10.83
N VAL A 11 4.54 18.21 11.15
CA VAL A 11 5.58 18.84 10.31
C VAL A 11 6.85 17.98 10.27
N LYS A 12 7.29 17.44 11.42
CA LYS A 12 8.44 16.54 11.49
C LYS A 12 8.22 15.24 10.72
N SER A 13 7.02 14.66 10.76
CA SER A 13 6.71 13.42 10.04
C SER A 13 6.71 13.66 8.52
N ALA A 14 6.06 14.74 8.06
CA ALA A 14 6.06 15.15 6.66
C ALA A 14 7.49 15.45 6.16
N TYR A 15 8.31 16.14 6.95
CA TYR A 15 9.70 16.40 6.57
C TYR A 15 10.52 15.11 6.42
N ARG A 16 10.37 14.14 7.35
CA ARG A 16 11.01 12.82 7.21
C ARG A 16 10.53 12.09 5.97
N GLU A 17 9.27 12.22 5.60
CA GLU A 17 8.73 11.68 4.37
C GLU A 17 9.33 12.32 3.12
N LEU A 18 9.42 13.66 3.09
CA LEU A 18 10.10 14.38 2.02
C LEU A 18 11.54 13.88 1.83
N LEU A 19 12.32 13.76 2.92
CA LEU A 19 13.70 13.26 2.85
C LEU A 19 13.79 11.83 2.29
N ARG A 20 12.82 10.98 2.60
CA ARG A 20 12.76 9.61 2.04
C ARG A 20 12.54 9.64 0.53
N PHE A 21 11.67 10.52 0.03
CA PHE A 21 11.47 10.67 -1.42
C PHE A 21 12.69 11.27 -2.11
N ILE A 22 13.36 12.26 -1.50
CA ILE A 22 14.58 12.83 -2.06
C ILE A 22 15.66 11.77 -2.24
N ARG A 23 15.80 10.83 -1.29
CA ARG A 23 16.76 9.70 -1.41
C ARG A 23 16.47 8.75 -2.59
N ARG A 24 15.26 8.79 -3.16
CA ARG A 24 14.90 7.99 -4.36
C ARG A 24 15.25 8.68 -5.67
N LEU A 25 15.55 9.98 -5.65
CA LEU A 25 15.97 10.73 -6.84
C LEU A 25 17.34 10.22 -7.34
N PRO A 26 17.70 10.49 -8.61
CA PRO A 26 19.03 10.20 -9.13
C PRO A 26 20.12 10.81 -8.25
N ALA A 27 21.23 10.09 -8.03
CA ALA A 27 22.30 10.49 -7.10
C ALA A 27 22.89 11.89 -7.40
N SER A 28 22.84 12.32 -8.66
CA SER A 28 23.26 13.65 -9.11
C SER A 28 22.43 14.80 -8.52
N GLU A 29 21.13 14.59 -8.28
CA GLU A 29 20.20 15.64 -7.86
C GLU A 29 19.91 15.63 -6.36
N GLN A 30 20.20 14.52 -5.68
CA GLN A 30 19.97 14.36 -4.24
C GLN A 30 20.60 15.49 -3.39
N PRO A 31 21.90 15.84 -3.52
CA PRO A 31 22.51 16.80 -2.61
C PRO A 31 21.90 18.20 -2.76
N ALA A 32 21.61 18.63 -3.99
CA ALA A 32 20.98 19.93 -4.25
C ALA A 32 19.58 20.01 -3.63
N LYS A 33 18.77 18.95 -3.80
CA LYS A 33 17.40 18.91 -3.26
C LYS A 33 17.36 18.75 -1.74
N LEU A 34 18.33 18.05 -1.15
CA LEU A 34 18.49 17.99 0.31
C LEU A 34 18.85 19.36 0.90
N ALA A 35 19.77 20.10 0.26
CA ALA A 35 20.12 21.44 0.69
C ALA A 35 18.92 22.40 0.59
N GLU A 36 18.21 22.41 -0.54
CA GLU A 36 16.99 23.21 -0.75
C GLU A 36 15.94 22.93 0.34
N ALA A 37 15.69 21.64 0.64
CA ALA A 37 14.73 21.24 1.66
C ALA A 37 15.17 21.60 3.10
N ALA A 38 16.47 21.57 3.39
CA ALA A 38 16.98 21.99 4.69
C ALA A 38 16.89 23.51 4.85
N GLU A 39 17.19 24.28 3.80
CA GLU A 39 17.09 25.73 3.81
C GLU A 39 15.65 26.22 3.99
N THR A 40 14.69 25.64 3.26
CA THR A 40 13.27 26.03 3.40
C THR A 40 12.76 25.80 4.82
N MET A 41 13.11 24.68 5.43
CA MET A 41 12.74 24.38 6.82
C MET A 41 13.40 25.33 7.83
N ARG A 42 14.65 25.75 7.58
CA ARG A 42 15.31 26.76 8.43
C ARG A 42 14.68 28.14 8.28
N LYS A 43 14.34 28.55 7.04
CA LYS A 43 13.69 29.84 6.75
C LYS A 43 12.38 30.01 7.50
N HIS A 44 11.56 28.95 7.58
CA HIS A 44 10.26 29.00 8.24
C HIS A 44 10.27 28.53 9.71
N ARG A 45 11.45 28.31 10.31
CA ARG A 45 11.57 27.78 11.68
C ARG A 45 10.96 28.70 12.74
N SER A 46 11.04 30.02 12.53
CA SER A 46 10.59 31.05 13.47
C SER A 46 9.19 31.57 13.20
N GLU A 47 8.45 30.98 12.25
CA GLU A 47 7.06 31.36 11.98
C GLU A 47 6.15 30.83 13.11
N THR A 48 5.60 31.75 13.91
CA THR A 48 4.72 31.43 15.06
C THR A 48 3.24 31.49 14.68
N ASN A 49 2.89 32.05 13.51
CA ASN A 49 1.50 32.18 13.07
C ASN A 49 0.92 30.82 12.64
N ALA A 50 -0.08 30.33 13.38
CA ALA A 50 -0.70 29.02 13.16
C ALA A 50 -1.27 28.83 11.74
N GLN A 51 -1.84 29.89 11.15
CA GLN A 51 -2.41 29.82 9.80
C GLN A 51 -1.33 29.63 8.75
N LYS A 52 -0.26 30.45 8.81
CA LYS A 52 0.89 30.33 7.91
C LYS A 52 1.56 28.96 8.02
N VAL A 53 1.72 28.42 9.23
CA VAL A 53 2.30 27.08 9.43
C VAL A 53 1.43 26.00 8.79
N SER A 54 0.10 26.14 8.85
CA SER A 54 -0.84 25.23 8.17
C SER A 54 -0.68 25.28 6.65
N ASP A 55 -0.56 26.49 6.09
CA ASP A 55 -0.42 26.66 4.64
C ASP A 55 0.94 26.15 4.14
N LEU A 56 2.04 26.44 4.84
CA LEU A 56 3.36 25.86 4.55
C LEU A 56 3.37 24.33 4.68
N HIS A 57 2.62 23.78 5.63
CA HIS A 57 2.47 22.33 5.75
C HIS A 57 1.72 21.73 4.54
N LYS A 58 0.68 22.39 4.04
CA LYS A 58 -0.02 21.95 2.82
C LYS A 58 0.90 21.96 1.61
N GLU A 59 1.72 23.00 1.45
CA GLU A 59 2.73 23.08 0.38
C GLU A 59 3.73 21.92 0.46
N LEU A 60 4.22 21.62 1.67
CA LEU A 60 5.10 20.49 1.92
C LEU A 60 4.44 19.15 1.52
N VAL A 61 3.19 18.94 1.91
CA VAL A 61 2.41 17.73 1.56
C VAL A 61 2.18 17.64 0.06
N ALA A 62 1.89 18.76 -0.63
CA ALA A 62 1.76 18.80 -2.08
C ALA A 62 3.07 18.42 -2.79
N LYS A 63 4.22 18.93 -2.32
CA LYS A 63 5.55 18.56 -2.84
C LYS A 63 5.85 17.08 -2.66
N ILE A 64 5.46 16.50 -1.51
CA ILE A 64 5.55 15.06 -1.25
C ILE A 64 4.66 14.28 -2.22
N GLY A 65 3.41 14.72 -2.43
CA GLY A 65 2.47 14.10 -3.37
C GLY A 65 3.01 14.08 -4.80
N TRP A 66 3.57 15.20 -5.26
CA TRP A 66 4.23 15.28 -6.57
C TRP A 66 5.45 14.34 -6.65
N LEU A 67 6.34 14.34 -5.65
CA LEU A 67 7.49 13.44 -5.61
C LEU A 67 7.07 11.96 -5.61
N ARG A 68 5.95 11.61 -4.98
CA ARG A 68 5.42 10.25 -4.97
C ARG A 68 5.02 9.77 -6.37
N ILE A 69 4.55 10.68 -7.22
CA ILE A 69 4.20 10.40 -8.61
C ILE A 69 5.46 10.29 -9.47
N VAL A 70 6.39 11.25 -9.33
CA VAL A 70 7.61 11.33 -10.15
C VAL A 70 8.65 10.27 -9.78
N THR A 71 8.70 9.86 -8.52
CA THR A 71 9.61 8.83 -8.01
C THR A 71 8.82 7.59 -7.57
N PRO A 72 8.32 6.78 -8.53
CA PRO A 72 7.58 5.57 -8.20
C PRO A 72 8.46 4.62 -7.38
N ARG A 73 7.81 3.87 -6.48
CA ARG A 73 8.50 2.88 -5.64
C ARG A 73 9.18 1.83 -6.53
N ARG A 74 10.47 1.59 -6.28
CA ARG A 74 11.18 0.46 -6.88
C ARG A 74 10.69 -0.83 -6.22
N GLN A 75 10.52 -1.89 -7.02
CA GLN A 75 10.20 -3.23 -6.49
C GLN A 75 11.32 -3.64 -5.53
N GLY A 76 10.97 -3.98 -4.28
CA GLY A 76 11.93 -4.29 -3.22
C GLY A 76 12.28 -3.14 -2.25
N ASP A 77 11.74 -1.92 -2.45
CA ASP A 77 11.88 -0.83 -1.47
C ASP A 77 10.94 -1.06 -0.27
N SER A 78 11.31 -2.02 0.56
CA SER A 78 10.57 -2.50 1.74
C SER A 78 10.67 -1.49 2.89
N GLN A 79 10.03 -0.33 2.75
CA GLN A 79 9.83 0.58 3.88
C GLN A 79 8.52 0.23 4.60
N ARG A 80 8.69 -0.64 5.62
CA ARG A 80 7.95 -0.80 6.88
C ARG A 80 6.42 -0.59 6.84
N ILE A 81 5.72 -1.67 7.18
CA ILE A 81 4.27 -1.87 7.34
C ILE A 81 3.59 -2.30 6.03
N GLY A 82 3.57 -3.62 5.79
CA GLY A 82 2.37 -4.27 5.23
C GLY A 82 2.33 -4.70 3.76
N ALA A 83 3.43 -4.65 2.99
CA ALA A 83 3.37 -5.03 1.57
C ALA A 83 4.49 -5.99 1.11
N GLY A 84 5.00 -6.82 2.02
CA GLY A 84 5.74 -8.02 1.65
C GLY A 84 4.76 -9.20 1.63
N ASN A 85 4.74 -10.00 0.56
CA ASN A 85 4.05 -11.28 0.58
C ASN A 85 4.87 -12.23 1.45
N PHE A 86 4.45 -12.42 2.70
CA PHE A 86 5.04 -13.40 3.60
C PHE A 86 4.24 -14.69 3.51
N VAL A 87 4.93 -15.81 3.26
CA VAL A 87 4.33 -17.15 3.24
C VAL A 87 5.04 -17.98 4.30
N ILE A 88 4.26 -18.68 5.13
CA ILE A 88 4.83 -19.62 6.10
C ILE A 88 5.16 -20.93 5.36
N ARG A 89 6.43 -21.35 5.40
CA ARG A 89 6.90 -22.65 4.91
C ARG A 89 7.68 -23.35 6.01
N ASP A 90 7.32 -24.59 6.32
CA ASP A 90 8.01 -25.43 7.31
C ASP A 90 8.19 -24.75 8.69
N GLY A 91 7.13 -24.07 9.16
CA GLY A 91 7.12 -23.38 10.44
C GLY A 91 7.95 -22.10 10.51
N LYS A 92 8.51 -21.63 9.39
CA LYS A 92 9.33 -20.41 9.32
C LYS A 92 8.69 -19.37 8.39
N LEU A 93 8.76 -18.11 8.79
CA LEU A 93 8.27 -16.97 8.01
C LEU A 93 9.27 -16.66 6.89
N VAL A 94 8.86 -16.83 5.63
CA VAL A 94 9.72 -16.59 4.46
C VAL A 94 9.10 -15.52 3.57
N GLU A 95 9.92 -14.56 3.13
CA GLU A 95 9.52 -13.55 2.13
C GLU A 95 9.53 -14.18 0.74
N GLY A 96 8.38 -14.21 0.05
CA GLY A 96 8.29 -14.84 -1.25
C GLY A 96 6.98 -14.58 -1.99
N ARG A 97 7.04 -14.52 -3.32
CA ARG A 97 5.85 -14.66 -4.15
C ARG A 97 5.31 -16.08 -4.01
N ALA A 98 4.00 -16.22 -3.81
CA ALA A 98 3.33 -17.50 -3.75
C ALA A 98 3.54 -18.27 -5.06
N GLY A 99 4.57 -19.11 -5.12
CA GLY A 99 4.62 -20.21 -6.07
C GLY A 99 3.53 -21.20 -5.66
N SER A 100 2.52 -21.38 -6.51
CA SER A 100 1.35 -22.20 -6.25
C SER A 100 1.73 -23.69 -6.17
N LYS A 101 2.09 -24.14 -4.97
CA LYS A 101 1.98 -25.57 -4.64
C LYS A 101 0.59 -25.80 -4.05
N GLY A 102 -0.39 -25.93 -4.95
CA GLY A 102 -1.56 -26.80 -4.81
C GLY A 102 -2.49 -26.67 -3.60
N ASN A 103 -2.28 -25.74 -2.66
CA ASN A 103 -3.13 -25.60 -1.49
C ASN A 103 -3.56 -24.14 -1.31
N ARG A 104 -4.82 -23.89 -1.67
CA ARG A 104 -5.72 -22.79 -1.31
C ARG A 104 -5.02 -21.52 -0.82
N VAL A 105 -4.34 -20.85 -1.74
CA VAL A 105 -4.13 -19.41 -1.64
C VAL A 105 -5.28 -18.77 -2.41
N ALA A 106 -5.87 -17.69 -1.88
CA ALA A 106 -6.92 -16.92 -2.55
C ALA A 106 -6.38 -16.15 -3.76
N ASP A 107 -5.75 -16.87 -4.71
CA ASP A 107 -5.62 -16.42 -6.08
C ASP A 107 -7.05 -16.43 -6.63
N GLY A 108 -7.61 -15.27 -6.98
CA GLY A 108 -8.97 -15.12 -7.50
C GLY A 108 -9.24 -15.82 -8.86
N LYS A 109 -8.52 -16.89 -9.18
CA LYS A 109 -8.64 -17.72 -10.36
C LYS A 109 -9.04 -19.13 -9.92
N VAL A 110 -10.34 -19.36 -9.80
CA VAL A 110 -10.89 -20.70 -9.59
C VAL A 110 -10.74 -21.48 -10.90
N SER A 111 -10.17 -22.70 -10.83
CA SER A 111 -10.09 -23.57 -12.01
C SER A 111 -11.49 -23.99 -12.46
N MET A 112 -11.69 -24.29 -13.75
CA MET A 112 -13.03 -24.67 -14.25
C MET A 112 -13.62 -25.91 -13.56
N ASN A 113 -12.77 -26.85 -13.13
CA ASN A 113 -13.22 -28.03 -12.39
C ASN A 113 -13.69 -27.66 -10.97
N GLU A 114 -12.94 -26.79 -10.28
CA GLU A 114 -13.31 -26.32 -8.94
C GLU A 114 -14.58 -25.44 -8.98
N ALA A 115 -14.76 -24.64 -10.02
CA ALA A 115 -15.99 -23.88 -10.24
C ALA A 115 -17.21 -24.80 -10.43
N ARG A 116 -17.04 -25.91 -11.16
CA ARG A 116 -18.09 -26.93 -11.36
C ARG A 116 -18.47 -27.63 -10.06
N GLU A 117 -17.50 -27.95 -9.21
CA GLU A 117 -17.76 -28.56 -7.90
C GLU A 117 -18.49 -27.61 -6.94
N ILE A 118 -18.09 -26.33 -6.91
CA ILE A 118 -18.77 -25.30 -6.13
C ILE A 118 -20.21 -25.15 -6.62
N HIS A 119 -20.43 -25.10 -7.94
CA HIS A 119 -21.75 -25.01 -8.54
C HIS A 119 -22.65 -26.20 -8.15
N HIS A 120 -22.16 -27.44 -8.28
CA HIS A 120 -22.92 -28.63 -7.85
C HIS A 120 -23.23 -28.63 -6.35
N ARG A 121 -22.30 -28.17 -5.52
CA ARG A 121 -22.52 -28.04 -4.07
C ARG A 121 -23.61 -27.02 -3.75
N LEU A 122 -23.65 -25.90 -4.47
CA LEU A 122 -24.68 -24.87 -4.30
C LEU A 122 -26.06 -25.38 -4.75
N LEU A 123 -26.14 -26.06 -5.90
CA LEU A 123 -27.38 -26.69 -6.36
C LEU A 123 -27.92 -27.67 -5.33
N ARG A 124 -27.08 -28.58 -4.80
CA ARG A 124 -27.51 -29.51 -3.75
C ARG A 124 -28.04 -28.81 -2.50
N ARG A 125 -27.50 -27.65 -2.13
CA ARG A 125 -28.03 -26.86 -1.01
C ARG A 125 -29.38 -26.24 -1.33
N GLN A 126 -29.55 -25.69 -2.53
CA GLN A 126 -30.80 -25.07 -2.96
C GLN A 126 -31.96 -26.07 -3.04
N TYR A 127 -31.66 -27.29 -3.49
CA TYR A 127 -32.65 -28.37 -3.63
C TYR A 127 -32.70 -29.32 -2.42
N PHE A 128 -32.16 -28.93 -1.26
CA PHE A 128 -32.18 -29.72 -0.02
C PHE A 128 -31.71 -31.18 -0.21
N GLY A 129 -30.64 -31.38 -0.98
CA GLY A 129 -30.08 -32.70 -1.27
C GLY A 129 -30.81 -33.50 -2.34
N LYS A 130 -31.87 -32.96 -2.96
CA LYS A 130 -32.53 -33.54 -4.14
C LYS A 130 -31.80 -33.10 -5.41
N ASP A 131 -31.83 -33.96 -6.43
CA ASP A 131 -31.27 -33.59 -7.73
C ASP A 131 -32.07 -32.43 -8.33
N PRO A 132 -31.39 -31.38 -8.83
CA PRO A 132 -32.07 -30.27 -9.49
C PRO A 132 -32.88 -30.79 -10.69
N PRO A 133 -34.06 -30.21 -10.96
CA PRO A 133 -34.83 -30.57 -12.14
C PRO A 133 -33.96 -30.35 -13.39
N LYS A 134 -33.93 -31.34 -14.29
CA LYS A 134 -33.23 -31.20 -15.58
C LYS A 134 -33.78 -29.96 -16.27
N SER A 135 -32.91 -29.02 -16.62
CA SER A 135 -33.32 -27.80 -17.31
C SER A 135 -34.05 -28.17 -18.60
N ILE A 136 -35.34 -27.88 -18.67
CA ILE A 136 -36.11 -27.96 -19.91
C ILE A 136 -35.82 -26.64 -20.65
N GLY A 137 -34.79 -26.62 -21.49
CA GLY A 137 -34.48 -25.47 -22.35
C GLY A 137 -33.04 -25.48 -22.88
N PRO A 138 -32.80 -25.01 -24.13
CA PRO A 138 -31.51 -25.13 -24.79
C PRO A 138 -30.63 -23.94 -24.45
N PHE A 139 -29.77 -24.08 -23.44
CA PHE A 139 -28.57 -23.25 -23.27
C PHE A 139 -27.45 -24.11 -22.68
#